data_AF-P37787-F1
#
_entry.id   AF-P37787-F1
#
_cell.length_a   1.000
_cell.length_b   1.000
_cell.length_c   1.000
_cell.angle_alpha   90.00
_cell.angle_beta   90.00
_cell.angle_gamma   90.00
#
_symmetry.space_group_name_H-M   'P 1'
#
loop_
_entity.id
_entity.type
_entity.pdbx_description
1 polymer ?
#
loop_
_entity_poly.entity_id
_entity_poly.type
_entity_poly.pdbx_seq_one_letter_code
_entity_poly.pdbx_strand_id
1 'polypeptide(L)'
;MLSGYRVFSRRYVKSFPCLSRGFEIETELTIHALELRMKYGEVNTKYGERSEGSVSKLSTWSDGFKILKTIIKLYSLERPLYFFSIIGVLLAALSIILGLPIIVDYIDTGLVRRFPTAFLTASIMLSSIMAFVCGIILHSNTTTRREMKALFYLSEKNYKLIM
;
A
#
# COMPACT_ATOMS: atom_id res chain seq x y z
N MET A 1 -7.96 -13.64 -11.74
CA MET A 1 -7.06 -12.48 -11.94
C MET A 1 -5.56 -12.77 -11.92
N LEU A 2 -5.04 -13.75 -11.16
CA LEU A 2 -3.60 -14.10 -11.16
C LEU A 2 -3.20 -15.00 -12.34
N SER A 3 -3.57 -14.60 -13.55
CA SER A 3 -3.18 -15.27 -14.79
C SER A 3 -2.25 -14.37 -15.59
N GLY A 4 -1.17 -14.96 -16.13
CA GLY A 4 -0.21 -14.24 -16.96
C GLY A 4 -0.72 -13.86 -18.35
N TYR A 5 -1.76 -14.54 -18.86
CA TYR A 5 -2.37 -14.20 -20.15
C TYR A 5 -3.44 -13.13 -19.98
N ARG A 6 -3.28 -11.99 -20.66
CA ARG A 6 -4.17 -10.83 -20.59
C ARG A 6 -4.27 -10.14 -21.95
N VAL A 7 -5.46 -9.64 -22.28
CA VAL A 7 -5.73 -8.84 -23.48
C VAL A 7 -6.01 -7.41 -23.06
N PHE A 8 -5.30 -6.45 -23.65
CA PHE A 8 -5.40 -5.04 -23.31
C PHE A 8 -5.82 -4.20 -24.51
N SER A 9 -6.59 -3.14 -24.27
CA SER A 9 -6.81 -2.12 -25.29
C SER A 9 -5.54 -1.29 -25.49
N ARG A 10 -5.37 -0.70 -26.68
CA ARG A 10 -4.25 0.20 -26.97
C ARG A 10 -4.15 1.32 -25.93
N ARG A 11 -5.30 1.89 -25.55
CA ARG A 11 -5.39 2.95 -24.54
C ARG A 11 -4.88 2.51 -23.18
N TYR A 12 -5.22 1.29 -22.75
CA TYR A 12 -4.69 0.72 -21.52
C TYR A 12 -3.16 0.60 -21.58
N VAL A 13 -2.62 0.01 -22.66
CA VAL A 13 -1.17 -0.18 -22.81
C VAL A 13 -0.42 1.16 -22.83
N LYS A 14 -0.98 2.18 -23.48
CA LYS A 14 -0.33 3.50 -23.58
C LYS A 14 -0.43 4.35 -22.31
N SER A 15 -1.40 4.08 -21.45
CA SER A 15 -1.60 4.80 -20.18
C SER A 15 -0.97 4.12 -18.97
N PHE A 16 -0.59 2.85 -19.08
CA PHE A 16 -0.03 2.08 -17.98
C PHE A 16 1.44 2.46 -17.68
N PRO A 17 1.74 3.03 -16.49
CA PRO A 17 3.11 3.30 -16.09
C PRO A 17 3.75 2.03 -15.55
N CYS A 18 4.52 1.34 -16.39
CA CYS A 18 5.23 0.12 -15.97
C CYS A 18 6.37 0.47 -15.01
N LEU A 19 6.24 0.11 -13.73
CA LEU A 19 7.26 0.34 -12.69
C LEU A 19 7.81 -0.97 -12.10
N SER A 20 7.01 -2.03 -12.12
CA SER A 20 7.40 -3.37 -11.71
C SER A 20 8.51 -3.94 -12.58
N ARG A 21 9.39 -4.72 -11.95
CA ARG A 21 10.53 -5.41 -12.61
C ARG A 21 10.36 -6.93 -12.67
N GLY A 22 9.19 -7.47 -12.30
CA GLY A 22 9.00 -8.91 -12.17
C GLY A 22 7.54 -9.29 -11.92
N PHE A 23 7.31 -10.30 -11.08
CA PHE A 23 5.99 -10.87 -10.78
C PHE A 23 4.97 -9.86 -10.24
N GLU A 24 5.42 -8.70 -9.78
CA GLU A 24 4.55 -7.61 -9.32
C GLU A 24 3.71 -6.99 -10.45
N ILE A 25 4.08 -7.21 -11.72
CA ILE A 25 3.42 -6.57 -12.87
C ILE A 25 1.94 -6.94 -12.99
N GLU A 26 1.56 -8.18 -12.72
CA GLU A 26 0.15 -8.61 -12.76
C GLU A 26 -0.71 -7.82 -11.76
N THR A 27 -0.14 -7.58 -10.58
CA THR A 27 -0.75 -6.82 -9.50
C THR A 27 -0.84 -5.34 -9.89
N GLU A 28 0.24 -4.75 -10.40
CA GLU A 28 0.23 -3.36 -10.89
C GLU A 28 -0.80 -3.13 -11.99
N LEU A 29 -0.88 -4.04 -12.96
CA LEU A 29 -1.88 -4.00 -14.03
C LEU A 29 -3.30 -4.00 -13.44
N THR A 30 -3.56 -4.92 -12.51
CA THR A 30 -4.88 -5.02 -11.87
C THR A 30 -5.23 -3.75 -11.09
N ILE A 31 -4.28 -3.20 -10.35
CA ILE A 31 -4.49 -1.97 -9.56
C ILE A 31 -4.71 -0.77 -10.47
N HIS A 32 -3.95 -0.67 -11.57
CA HIS A 32 -4.16 0.40 -12.54
C HIS A 32 -5.57 0.37 -13.14
N ALA A 33 -6.09 -0.82 -13.47
CA ALA A 33 -7.46 -1.01 -13.92
C ALA A 33 -8.49 -0.54 -12.87
N LEU A 34 -8.31 -0.93 -11.61
CA LEU A 34 -9.22 -0.57 -10.52
C LEU A 34 -9.14 0.92 -10.17
N GLU A 35 -7.94 1.49 -10.12
CA GLU A 35 -7.69 2.89 -9.78
C GLU A 35 -8.35 3.84 -10.78
N LEU A 36 -8.28 3.51 -12.08
CA LEU A 36 -8.93 4.28 -13.15
C LEU A 36 -10.36 3.82 -13.46
N ARG A 37 -10.92 2.88 -12.69
CA ARG A 37 -12.26 2.29 -12.89
C ARG A 37 -12.50 1.83 -14.33
N MET A 38 -11.47 1.23 -14.93
CA MET A 38 -11.55 0.72 -16.29
C MET A 38 -12.46 -0.51 -16.36
N LYS A 39 -13.12 -0.71 -17.49
CA LYS A 39 -13.84 -1.96 -17.75
C LYS A 39 -12.82 -3.09 -17.90
N TYR A 40 -13.01 -4.16 -17.15
CA TYR A 40 -12.25 -5.41 -17.26
C TYR A 40 -13.23 -6.59 -17.17
N GLY A 41 -12.79 -7.76 -17.59
CA GLY A 41 -13.55 -9.00 -17.51
C GLY A 41 -12.62 -10.20 -17.60
N GLU A 42 -13.13 -11.36 -17.18
CA GLU A 42 -12.43 -12.64 -17.29
C GLU A 42 -13.15 -13.50 -18.33
N VAL A 43 -12.38 -14.22 -19.14
CA VAL A 43 -12.90 -15.15 -20.15
C VAL A 43 -12.33 -16.53 -19.84
N ASN A 44 -13.20 -17.53 -19.78
CA ASN A 44 -12.77 -18.90 -19.52
C ASN A 44 -11.85 -19.40 -20.64
N THR A 45 -10.67 -19.89 -20.27
CA THR A 45 -9.69 -20.46 -21.19
C THR A 45 -9.35 -21.89 -20.77
N LYS A 46 -9.08 -22.77 -21.73
CA LYS A 46 -8.58 -24.12 -21.44
C LYS A 46 -7.21 -24.00 -20.77
N TYR A 47 -7.11 -24.45 -19.53
CA TYR A 47 -5.84 -24.54 -18.79
C TYR A 47 -5.35 -25.98 -18.86
N GLY A 48 -4.14 -26.19 -19.36
CA GLY A 48 -3.50 -27.51 -19.40
C GLY A 48 -2.80 -27.81 -18.08
N GLU A 49 -2.76 -29.07 -17.70
CA GLU A 49 -1.95 -29.50 -16.56
C GLU A 49 -0.46 -29.25 -16.84
N ARG A 50 0.29 -28.96 -15.77
CA ARG A 50 1.75 -28.96 -15.84
C ARG A 50 2.23 -30.38 -16.18
N SER A 51 3.29 -30.47 -16.98
CA SER A 51 3.95 -31.74 -17.29
C SER A 51 4.27 -32.51 -16.00
N GLU A 52 3.98 -33.81 -16.00
CA GLU A 52 4.34 -34.70 -14.88
C GLU A 52 5.84 -34.59 -14.58
N GLY A 53 6.19 -34.56 -13.29
CA GLY A 53 7.57 -34.42 -12.83
C GLY A 53 8.09 -32.98 -12.72
N SER A 54 7.30 -31.94 -13.01
CA SER A 54 7.74 -30.57 -12.74
C SER A 54 7.84 -30.30 -11.22
N VAL A 55 9.06 -30.06 -10.73
CA VAL A 55 9.30 -29.73 -9.31
C VAL A 55 9.03 -28.24 -9.08
N SER A 56 8.35 -27.91 -7.98
CA SER A 56 8.12 -26.53 -7.58
C SER A 56 9.44 -25.80 -7.34
N LYS A 57 9.67 -24.70 -8.06
CA LYS A 57 10.81 -23.79 -7.84
C LYS A 57 10.60 -22.82 -6.67
N LEU A 58 9.44 -22.88 -6.00
CA LEU A 58 9.04 -21.91 -4.97
C LEU A 58 9.66 -22.25 -3.63
N SER A 59 10.22 -21.23 -2.99
CA SER A 59 10.74 -21.29 -1.63
C SER A 59 9.73 -20.67 -0.67
N THR A 60 9.07 -21.49 0.15
CA THR A 60 7.90 -21.07 0.95
C THR A 60 8.19 -19.82 1.81
N TRP A 61 9.32 -19.79 2.51
CA TRP A 61 9.67 -18.69 3.40
C TRP A 61 10.21 -17.47 2.66
N SER A 62 11.15 -17.67 1.73
CA SER A 62 11.81 -16.55 1.04
C SER A 62 10.84 -15.83 0.11
N ASP A 63 10.01 -16.58 -0.60
CA ASP A 63 9.00 -16.01 -1.49
C ASP A 63 7.82 -15.45 -0.68
N GLY A 64 7.43 -16.12 0.41
CA GLY A 64 6.42 -15.60 1.34
C GLY A 64 6.79 -14.22 1.91
N PHE A 65 8.04 -14.03 2.35
CA PHE A 65 8.50 -12.72 2.85
C PHE A 65 8.52 -11.65 1.75
N LYS A 66 8.93 -12.00 0.52
CA LYS A 66 8.87 -11.08 -0.64
C LYS A 66 7.43 -10.64 -0.90
N ILE A 67 6.50 -11.59 -0.95
CA ILE A 67 5.06 -11.33 -1.16
C ILE A 67 4.53 -10.43 -0.05
N LEU A 68 4.82 -10.73 1.21
CA LEU A 68 4.39 -9.91 2.35
C LEU A 68 4.91 -8.48 2.23
N LYS A 69 6.19 -8.30 1.89
CA LYS A 69 6.80 -6.99 1.67
C LYS A 69 6.12 -6.23 0.53
N THR A 70 5.81 -6.91 -0.57
CA THR A 70 5.07 -6.33 -1.70
C THR A 70 3.66 -5.91 -1.29
N ILE A 71 2.94 -6.73 -0.50
CA ILE A 71 1.61 -6.38 0.03
C ILE A 71 1.69 -5.14 0.91
N ILE A 72 2.63 -5.08 1.85
CA ILE A 72 2.80 -3.92 2.75
C ILE A 72 3.13 -2.65 1.94
N LYS A 73 4.06 -2.75 1.00
CA LYS A 73 4.43 -1.64 0.11
C LYS A 73 3.23 -1.16 -0.70
N LEU A 74 2.45 -2.09 -1.23
CA LEU A 74 1.30 -1.75 -2.05
C LEU A 74 0.20 -1.09 -1.21
N TYR A 75 -0.08 -1.62 -0.02
CA TYR A 75 -1.08 -1.05 0.87
C TYR A 75 -0.70 0.37 1.33
N SER A 76 0.58 0.61 1.64
CA SER A 76 1.06 1.95 2.00
C SER A 76 1.02 2.93 0.83
N LEU A 77 1.18 2.46 -0.42
CA LEU A 77 1.09 3.29 -1.63
C LEU A 77 -0.34 3.59 -2.10
N GLU A 78 -1.27 2.66 -1.88
CA GLU A 78 -2.67 2.79 -2.34
C GLU A 78 -3.58 3.42 -1.29
N ARG A 79 -3.31 3.20 0.00
CA ARG A 79 -4.11 3.70 1.13
C ARG A 79 -3.20 4.26 2.25
N PRO A 80 -2.33 5.25 1.95
CA PRO A 80 -1.36 5.76 2.91
C PRO A 80 -1.98 6.27 4.20
N LEU A 81 -3.07 7.04 4.13
CA LEU A 81 -3.71 7.60 5.33
C LEU A 81 -4.12 6.51 6.32
N TYR A 82 -4.77 5.44 5.85
CA TYR A 82 -5.17 4.32 6.70
C TYR A 82 -3.94 3.57 7.25
N PHE A 83 -2.96 3.30 6.40
CA PHE A 83 -1.75 2.59 6.82
C PHE A 83 -0.99 3.32 7.94
N PHE A 84 -0.70 4.61 7.74
CA PHE A 84 0.04 5.41 8.71
C PHE A 84 -0.79 5.83 9.92
N SER A 85 -2.11 5.99 9.78
CA SER A 85 -2.98 6.26 10.94
C SER A 85 -3.11 5.06 11.87
N ILE A 86 -3.15 3.82 11.35
CA ILE A 86 -3.10 2.61 12.20
C ILE A 86 -1.81 2.61 13.04
N ILE A 87 -0.66 2.85 12.41
CA ILE A 87 0.63 2.93 13.10
C ILE A 87 0.61 4.07 14.13
N GLY A 88 0.13 5.25 13.73
CA GLY A 88 -0.02 6.40 14.61
C GLY A 88 -0.88 6.10 15.83
N VAL A 89 -2.06 5.51 15.65
CA VAL A 89 -2.98 5.12 16.73
C VAL A 89 -2.34 4.12 17.67
N LEU A 90 -1.65 3.10 17.15
CA LEU A 90 -0.95 2.12 17.99
C LEU A 90 0.15 2.78 18.84
N LEU A 91 0.93 3.68 18.25
CA LEU A 91 1.97 4.43 18.98
C LEU A 91 1.35 5.41 19.99
N ALA A 92 0.25 6.09 19.65
CA ALA A 92 -0.45 6.98 20.56
C ALA A 92 -1.02 6.21 21.75
N ALA A 93 -1.67 5.07 21.50
CA ALA A 93 -2.19 4.20 22.54
C ALA A 93 -1.06 3.70 23.47
N LEU A 94 0.06 3.27 22.90
CA LEU A 94 1.23 2.86 23.67
C LEU A 94 1.79 4.01 24.53
N SER A 95 1.90 5.21 23.96
CA SER A 95 2.36 6.40 24.69
C SER A 95 1.42 6.76 25.84
N ILE A 96 0.09 6.71 25.63
CA ILE A 96 -0.91 6.98 26.66
C ILE A 96 -0.81 5.94 27.78
N ILE A 97 -0.73 4.64 27.45
CA ILE A 97 -0.60 3.57 28.45
C ILE A 97 0.64 3.76 29.32
N LEU A 98 1.77 4.11 28.72
CA LEU A 98 3.01 4.37 29.46
C LEU A 98 2.98 5.71 30.22
N GLY A 99 2.20 6.69 29.74
CA GLY A 99 2.08 8.02 30.31
C GLY A 99 1.13 8.10 31.50
N LEU A 100 0.06 7.29 31.51
CA LEU A 100 -0.91 7.22 32.60
C LEU A 100 -0.27 7.07 34.00
N PRO A 101 0.61 6.08 34.27
CA PRO A 101 1.23 5.95 35.60
C PRO A 101 2.11 7.14 35.97
N ILE A 102 2.68 7.84 34.98
CA ILE A 102 3.52 9.04 35.23
C ILE A 102 2.64 10.22 35.65
N ILE A 103 1.47 10.37 35.03
CA ILE A 103 0.50 11.41 35.38
C ILE A 103 -0.07 11.14 36.78
N VAL A 104 -0.43 9.90 37.11
CA VAL A 104 -0.90 9.53 38.45
C VAL A 104 0.17 9.79 39.50
N ASP A 105 1.41 9.31 39.28
CA ASP A 105 2.55 9.55 40.19
C ASP A 105 2.78 11.06 40.41
N TYR A 106 2.62 11.88 39.37
CA TYR A 106 2.76 13.33 39.44
C TYR A 106 1.62 14.01 40.22
N ILE A 107 0.37 13.56 40.06
CA ILE A 107 -0.76 14.09 40.83
C ILE A 107 -0.59 13.78 42.32
N ASP A 108 -0.14 12.56 42.66
CA ASP A 108 0.00 12.13 44.05
C ASP A 108 1.21 12.75 44.76
N THR A 109 2.33 12.92 44.05
CA THR A 109 3.60 13.33 44.68
C THR A 109 4.09 14.71 44.27
N GLY A 110 3.55 15.31 43.20
CA GLY A 110 4.06 16.52 42.57
C GLY A 110 5.41 16.33 41.85
N LEU A 111 5.96 15.11 41.84
CA LEU A 111 7.29 14.81 41.33
C LEU A 111 7.24 13.79 40.20
N VAL A 112 8.00 14.02 39.14
CA VAL A 112 8.14 13.07 38.02
C VAL A 112 9.26 12.07 38.36
N ARG A 113 8.99 11.07 39.21
CA ARG A 113 10.03 10.10 39.61
C ARG A 113 10.55 9.27 38.43
N ARG A 114 9.71 9.02 37.43
CA ARG A 114 10.03 8.22 36.24
C ARG A 114 10.43 9.08 35.03
N PHE A 115 11.47 9.91 35.20
CA PHE A 115 11.98 10.79 34.12
C PHE A 115 12.29 10.06 32.80
N PRO A 116 13.00 8.91 32.77
CA PRO A 116 13.31 8.24 31.51
C PRO A 116 12.06 7.77 30.76
N THR A 117 11.06 7.25 31.47
CA THR A 117 9.80 6.83 30.84
C THR A 117 8.99 8.04 30.38
N ALA A 118 9.03 9.17 31.08
CA ALA A 118 8.36 10.40 30.64
C ALA A 118 8.91 10.87 29.29
N PHE A 119 10.24 10.91 29.15
CA PHE A 119 10.89 11.26 27.88
C PHE A 119 10.56 10.25 26.77
N LEU A 120 10.58 8.95 27.09
CA LEU A 120 10.19 7.90 26.15
C LEU A 120 8.72 8.06 25.70
N THR A 121 7.80 8.33 26.62
CA THR A 121 6.38 8.53 26.27
C THR A 121 6.17 9.73 25.36
N ALA A 122 6.86 10.85 25.63
CA ALA A 122 6.79 12.06 24.81
C ALA A 122 7.36 11.82 23.40
N SER A 123 8.49 11.12 23.28
CA SER A 123 9.08 10.77 21.98
C SER A 123 8.20 9.80 21.17
N ILE A 124 7.59 8.79 21.82
CA ILE A 124 6.62 7.91 21.16
C ILE A 124 5.39 8.73 20.68
N MET A 125 4.85 9.62 21.51
CA MET A 125 3.73 10.48 21.10
C MET A 125 4.10 11.35 19.89
N LEU A 126 5.30 11.94 19.90
CA LEU A 126 5.78 12.74 18.78
C LEU A 126 5.91 11.90 17.50
N SER A 127 6.44 10.67 17.60
CA SER A 127 6.51 9.75 16.46
C SER A 127 5.14 9.34 15.92
N SER A 128 4.13 9.21 16.80
CA SER A 128 2.74 8.97 16.40
C SER A 128 2.18 10.12 15.56
N ILE A 129 2.37 11.36 16.04
CA ILE A 129 1.92 12.57 15.32
C ILE A 129 2.63 12.66 13.97
N MET A 130 3.94 12.43 13.92
CA MET A 130 4.71 12.43 12.67
C MET A 130 4.20 11.36 11.69
N ALA A 131 3.89 10.15 12.16
CA ALA A 131 3.31 9.11 11.33
C ALA A 131 1.97 9.58 10.73
N PHE A 132 1.10 10.20 11.54
CA PHE A 132 -0.18 10.72 11.07
C PHE A 132 0.00 11.81 10.00
N VAL A 133 0.91 12.77 10.23
CA VAL A 133 1.24 13.84 9.26
C VAL A 133 1.77 13.24 7.95
N CYS A 134 2.68 12.27 8.01
CA CYS A 134 3.14 11.53 6.84
C CYS A 134 1.98 10.87 6.08
N GLY A 135 1.02 10.27 6.81
CA GLY A 135 -0.19 9.70 6.24
C GLY A 135 -1.02 10.70 5.43
N ILE A 136 -1.21 11.92 5.96
CA ILE A 136 -1.94 13.00 5.28
C ILE A 136 -1.18 13.47 4.03
N ILE A 137 0.12 13.74 4.16
CA ILE A 137 0.96 14.22 3.05
C ILE A 137 0.98 13.18 1.91
N LEU A 138 1.20 11.92 2.25
CA LEU A 138 1.20 10.84 1.26
C LEU A 138 -0.19 10.66 0.63
N HIS A 139 -1.27 10.83 1.40
CA HIS A 139 -2.61 10.80 0.84
C HIS A 139 -2.84 11.88 -0.22
N SER A 140 -2.44 13.12 0.07
CA SER A 140 -2.50 14.21 -0.91
C SER A 140 -1.77 13.83 -2.20
N ASN A 141 -0.54 13.31 -2.09
CA ASN A 141 0.25 12.87 -3.24
C ASN A 141 -0.42 11.73 -4.02
N THR A 142 -1.04 10.76 -3.32
CA THR A 142 -1.76 9.68 -4.00
C THR A 142 -2.97 10.18 -4.78
N THR A 143 -3.69 11.17 -4.26
CA THR A 143 -4.83 11.78 -4.95
C THR A 143 -4.36 12.54 -6.18
N THR A 144 -3.32 13.37 -6.08
CA THR A 144 -2.72 14.07 -7.22
C THR A 144 -2.23 13.09 -8.29
N ARG A 145 -1.59 11.97 -7.88
CA ARG A 145 -1.15 10.92 -8.81
C ARG A 145 -2.33 10.29 -9.55
N ARG A 146 -3.44 10.02 -8.87
CA ARG A 146 -4.66 9.46 -9.46
C ARG A 146 -5.28 10.38 -10.49
N GLU A 147 -5.37 11.67 -10.16
CA GLU A 147 -5.86 12.70 -11.07
C GLU A 147 -4.99 12.79 -12.32
N MET A 148 -3.65 12.82 -12.17
CA MET A 148 -2.73 12.81 -13.32
C MET A 148 -2.88 11.57 -14.19
N LYS A 149 -2.98 10.37 -13.60
CA LYS A 149 -3.22 9.13 -14.37
C LYS A 149 -4.55 9.19 -15.11
N ALA A 150 -5.60 9.71 -14.48
CA ALA A 150 -6.92 9.85 -15.11
C ALA A 150 -6.89 10.85 -16.27
N LEU A 151 -6.27 12.02 -16.08
CA LEU A 151 -6.09 13.02 -17.13
C LEU A 151 -5.28 12.46 -18.30
N PHE A 152 -4.19 11.75 -18.02
CA PHE A 152 -3.38 11.11 -19.07
C PHE A 152 -4.18 10.04 -19.82
N TYR A 153 -4.91 9.18 -19.09
CA TYR A 153 -5.80 8.19 -19.69
C TYR A 153 -6.87 8.85 -20.57
N LEU A 154 -7.47 9.96 -20.14
CA LEU A 154 -8.45 10.74 -20.90
C LEU A 154 -7.86 11.45 -22.12
N SER A 155 -6.60 11.88 -22.04
CA SER A 155 -5.89 12.53 -23.14
C SER A 155 -5.50 11.57 -24.26
N GLU A 156 -5.33 10.27 -23.95
CA GLU A 156 -5.01 9.27 -24.96
C GLU A 156 -6.19 9.12 -25.93
N LYS A 157 -6.03 9.73 -27.10
CA LYS A 157 -7.03 9.78 -28.16
C LYS A 157 -7.37 8.34 -28.56
N ASN A 158 -8.64 7.96 -28.45
CA ASN A 158 -9.15 6.81 -29.19
C ASN A 158 -8.98 7.15 -30.66
N TYR A 159 -7.88 6.70 -31.27
CA TYR A 159 -7.75 6.70 -32.72
C TYR A 159 -8.93 5.88 -33.22
N LYS A 160 -9.93 6.58 -33.74
CA LYS A 160 -11.16 6.00 -34.27
C LYS A 160 -10.77 4.85 -35.19
N LEU A 161 -11.18 3.63 -34.84
CA LEU A 161 -11.32 2.49 -35.75
C LEU A 161 -12.47 2.75 -36.75
N ILE A 162 -12.49 3.94 -37.35
CA ILE A 162 -13.35 4.28 -38.48
C ILE A 162 -12.42 4.80 -39.57
N MET A 163 -11.65 3.88 -40.11
CA MET A 163 -11.12 3.86 -41.47
C MET A 163 -10.84 2.40 -41.82
#